data_AF-A0A526YJY0-F1
#
_entry.id   AF-A0A526YJY0-F1
#
_cell.length_a   1.000
_cell.length_b   1.000
_cell.length_c   1.000
_cell.angle_alpha   90.00
_cell.angle_beta   90.00
_cell.angle_gamma   90.00
#
_symmetry.space_group_name_H-M   'P 1'
#
loop_
_entity.id
_entity.type
_entity.pdbx_description
1 polymer ?
#
loop_
_entity_poly.entity_id
_entity_poly.type
_entity_poly.pdbx_seq_one_letter_code
_entity_poly.pdbx_strand_id
1 'polypeptide(L)'
;ITGLPVTASHELSAKLGGPRRALTTLLNARLISMIDRLVAATEGFLAARGIAAPLMVVRGDGALVSAAFARQRPIETILSGPAASLVGARHMTGLDNAVVSDIGGTTTDVAVLDRGRPRLDPEGATVGGFRTMVEAVAMRTFGLGGDSEVALEDGALNPRILLGPRRLVPLALAGMMHGEAVTVELERQIRAA
;
A
#
# COMPACT_ATOMS: atom_id res chain seq x y z
N ILE A 1 6.97 -6.37 36.40
CA ILE A 1 6.39 -6.23 35.03
C ILE A 1 7.35 -5.35 34.22
N THR A 2 7.74 -5.75 33.00
CA THR A 2 8.86 -5.16 32.24
C THR A 2 8.52 -3.88 31.46
N GLY A 3 7.25 -3.49 31.36
CA GLY A 3 6.80 -2.32 30.59
C GLY A 3 6.88 -2.47 29.06
N LEU A 4 7.24 -3.67 28.58
CA LEU A 4 7.35 -3.96 27.16
C LEU A 4 6.00 -4.40 26.56
N PRO A 5 5.72 -4.08 25.28
CA PRO A 5 4.51 -4.52 24.63
C PRO A 5 4.47 -6.05 24.51
N VAL A 6 3.27 -6.61 24.70
CA VAL A 6 2.99 -8.04 24.57
C VAL A 6 1.96 -8.23 23.47
N THR A 7 2.14 -9.25 22.64
CA THR A 7 1.14 -9.65 21.65
C THR A 7 0.72 -11.09 21.93
N ALA A 8 -0.56 -11.29 22.22
CA ALA A 8 -1.13 -12.62 22.39
C ALA A 8 -1.79 -13.09 21.09
N SER A 9 -1.36 -14.25 20.59
CA SER A 9 -1.82 -14.77 19.29
C SER A 9 -3.32 -15.04 19.21
N HIS A 10 -3.98 -15.33 20.34
CA HIS A 10 -5.42 -15.57 20.39
C HIS A 10 -6.25 -14.28 20.31
N GLU A 11 -5.66 -13.13 20.68
CA GLU A 11 -6.30 -11.81 20.55
C GLU A 11 -6.27 -11.30 19.11
N LEU A 12 -5.33 -11.81 18.30
CA LEU A 12 -5.24 -11.51 16.86
C LEU A 12 -6.13 -12.44 16.04
N SER A 13 -6.15 -13.73 16.34
CA SER A 13 -6.96 -14.70 15.61
C SER A 13 -7.30 -15.93 16.43
N ALA A 14 -8.57 -16.31 16.40
CA ALA A 14 -9.08 -17.56 16.95
C ALA A 14 -9.05 -18.73 15.93
N LYS A 15 -8.62 -18.49 14.69
CA LYS A 15 -8.59 -19.53 13.64
C LYS A 15 -7.55 -20.61 13.96
N LEU A 16 -7.82 -21.85 13.51
CA LEU A 16 -6.86 -22.95 13.58
C LEU A 16 -5.62 -22.67 12.72
N GLY A 17 -4.47 -23.28 13.05
CA GLY A 17 -3.21 -23.08 12.33
C GLY A 17 -2.15 -22.40 13.19
N GLY A 18 -1.60 -23.13 14.16
CA GLY A 18 -0.61 -22.65 15.14
C GLY A 18 0.59 -21.94 14.52
N PRO A 19 1.29 -22.53 13.52
CA PRO A 19 2.44 -21.88 12.88
C PRO A 19 2.11 -20.54 12.22
N ARG A 20 1.00 -20.48 11.47
CA ARG A 20 0.53 -19.24 10.81
C ARG A 20 0.13 -18.16 11.82
N ARG A 21 -0.52 -18.55 12.92
CA ARG A 21 -0.83 -17.64 14.05
C ARG A 21 0.43 -17.13 14.73
N ALA A 22 1.38 -18.00 15.03
CA ALA A 22 2.65 -17.62 15.65
C ALA A 22 3.41 -16.62 14.77
N LEU A 23 3.47 -16.86 13.46
CA LEU A 23 4.05 -15.91 12.50
C LEU A 23 3.33 -14.56 12.50
N THR A 24 1.99 -14.56 12.41
CA THR A 24 1.20 -13.31 12.42
C THR A 24 1.44 -12.52 13.71
N THR A 25 1.56 -13.23 14.84
CA THR A 25 1.86 -12.65 16.16
C THR A 25 3.24 -12.00 16.18
N LEU A 26 4.25 -12.70 15.62
CA LEU A 26 5.60 -12.17 15.49
C LEU A 26 5.61 -10.89 14.64
N LEU A 27 4.97 -10.92 13.46
CA LEU A 27 4.90 -9.76 12.57
C LEU A 27 4.19 -8.58 13.25
N ASN A 28 3.08 -8.82 13.94
CA ASN A 28 2.39 -7.79 14.72
C ASN A 28 3.31 -7.17 15.78
N ALA A 29 3.95 -7.99 16.60
CA ALA A 29 4.84 -7.53 17.66
C ALA A 29 6.01 -6.67 17.11
N ARG A 30 6.54 -7.03 15.93
CA ARG A 30 7.59 -6.25 15.25
C ARG A 30 7.10 -4.87 14.79
N LEU A 31 5.82 -4.74 14.46
CA LEU A 31 5.23 -3.50 13.96
C LEU A 31 4.77 -2.55 15.06
N ILE A 32 4.52 -3.03 16.30
CA ILE A 32 3.98 -2.20 17.40
C ILE A 32 4.78 -0.92 17.60
N SER A 33 6.11 -1.02 17.74
CA SER A 33 6.96 0.16 17.99
C SER A 33 6.95 1.16 16.83
N MET A 34 6.74 0.69 15.60
CA MET A 34 6.72 1.54 14.41
C MET A 34 5.40 2.31 14.31
N ILE A 35 4.28 1.60 14.46
CA ILE A 35 2.95 2.22 14.42
C ILE A 35 2.74 3.15 15.62
N ASP A 36 3.22 2.79 16.80
CA ASP A 36 3.12 3.65 17.99
C ASP A 36 3.81 5.02 17.76
N ARG A 37 5.02 5.01 17.19
CA ARG A 37 5.73 6.24 16.80
C ARG A 37 4.99 7.03 15.73
N LEU A 38 4.48 6.37 14.69
CA LEU A 38 3.73 7.02 13.62
C LEU A 38 2.48 7.72 14.17
N VAL A 39 1.71 7.00 15.00
CA VAL A 39 0.49 7.53 15.60
C VAL A 39 0.81 8.68 16.53
N ALA A 40 1.80 8.54 17.42
CA ALA A 40 2.20 9.60 18.34
C ALA A 40 2.69 10.87 17.61
N ALA A 41 3.48 10.72 16.54
CA ALA A 41 3.92 11.84 15.73
C ALA A 41 2.73 12.55 15.04
N THR A 42 1.78 11.77 14.53
CA THR A 42 0.58 12.31 13.87
C THR A 42 -0.32 13.03 14.88
N GLU A 43 -0.61 12.43 16.03
CA GLU A 43 -1.42 13.06 17.09
C GLU A 43 -0.76 14.33 17.61
N GLY A 44 0.57 14.31 17.84
CA GLY A 44 1.32 15.48 18.24
C GLY A 44 1.25 16.62 17.22
N PHE A 45 1.33 16.29 15.93
CA PHE A 45 1.16 17.28 14.86
C PHE A 45 -0.25 17.88 14.83
N LEU A 46 -1.29 17.04 14.93
CA LEU A 46 -2.68 17.51 14.98
C LEU A 46 -2.91 18.44 16.18
N ALA A 47 -2.41 18.07 17.36
CA ALA A 47 -2.49 18.89 18.56
C ALA A 47 -1.77 20.24 18.40
N ALA A 48 -0.54 20.25 17.86
CA ALA A 48 0.21 21.47 17.60
C ALA A 48 -0.47 22.41 16.59
N ARG A 49 -1.35 21.87 15.73
CA ARG A 49 -2.17 22.64 14.78
C ARG A 49 -3.56 22.98 15.30
N GLY A 50 -3.91 22.60 16.54
CA GLY A 50 -5.24 22.82 17.10
C GLY A 50 -6.34 22.02 16.41
N ILE A 51 -6.01 20.91 15.75
CA ILE A 51 -6.97 20.08 15.04
C ILE A 51 -7.59 19.09 16.04
N ALA A 52 -8.83 19.35 16.44
CA ALA A 52 -9.61 18.49 17.33
C ALA A 52 -10.43 17.45 16.54
N ALA A 53 -9.76 16.46 15.96
CA ALA A 53 -10.39 15.37 15.21
C ALA A 53 -9.82 14.00 15.62
N PRO A 54 -10.63 12.92 15.62
CA PRO A 54 -10.15 11.59 15.91
C PRO A 54 -9.22 11.10 14.80
N LEU A 55 -8.06 10.56 15.19
CA LEU A 55 -7.16 9.90 14.26
C LEU A 55 -7.65 8.48 13.97
N MET A 56 -7.92 8.22 12.69
CA MET A 56 -8.39 6.93 12.18
C MET A 56 -7.35 6.33 11.23
N VAL A 57 -7.29 5.00 11.17
CA VAL A 57 -6.37 4.23 10.33
C VAL A 57 -7.16 3.28 9.45
N VAL A 58 -6.76 3.17 8.18
CA VAL A 58 -7.36 2.23 7.23
C VAL A 58 -6.75 0.83 7.41
N ARG A 59 -7.59 -0.20 7.43
CA ARG A 59 -7.18 -1.62 7.44
C ARG A 59 -7.01 -2.16 6.02
N GLY A 60 -6.36 -3.31 5.91
CA GLY A 60 -6.17 -4.01 4.63
C GLY A 60 -7.47 -4.43 3.92
N ASP A 61 -8.60 -4.39 4.60
CA ASP A 61 -9.95 -4.63 4.05
C ASP A 61 -10.71 -3.35 3.67
N GLY A 62 -10.10 -2.18 3.88
CA GLY A 62 -10.68 -0.86 3.58
C GLY A 62 -11.54 -0.29 4.73
N ALA A 63 -11.70 -1.01 5.84
CA ALA A 63 -12.40 -0.49 7.01
C ALA A 63 -11.56 0.54 7.78
N LEU A 64 -12.21 1.48 8.45
CA LEU A 64 -11.58 2.42 9.36
C LEU A 64 -11.57 1.88 10.79
N VAL A 65 -10.44 2.05 11.49
CA VAL A 65 -10.28 1.76 12.92
C VAL A 65 -9.64 2.92 13.65
N SER A 66 -9.79 2.95 14.97
CA SER A 66 -9.14 3.97 15.79
C SER A 66 -7.63 3.78 15.80
N ALA A 67 -6.88 4.86 16.01
CA ALA A 67 -5.44 4.79 16.20
C ALA A 67 -5.05 3.89 17.39
N ALA A 68 -5.86 3.87 18.46
CA ALA A 68 -5.66 2.98 19.61
C ALA A 68 -5.74 1.49 19.22
N PHE A 69 -6.70 1.12 18.36
CA PHE A 69 -6.78 -0.25 17.83
C PHE A 69 -5.55 -0.59 16.98
N ALA A 70 -5.16 0.32 16.09
CA ALA A 70 -3.99 0.12 15.22
C ALA A 70 -2.68 -0.03 16.01
N ARG A 71 -2.53 0.66 17.16
CA ARG A 71 -1.37 0.50 18.05
C ARG A 71 -1.26 -0.92 18.65
N GLN A 72 -2.39 -1.58 18.89
CA GLN A 72 -2.41 -2.95 19.44
C GLN A 72 -2.29 -4.02 18.35
N ARG A 73 -2.91 -3.77 17.19
CA ARG A 73 -3.01 -4.71 16.07
C ARG A 73 -2.47 -4.12 14.75
N PRO A 74 -1.23 -3.61 14.72
CA PRO A 74 -0.67 -2.99 13.53
C PRO A 74 -0.60 -3.92 12.32
N ILE A 75 -0.59 -5.24 12.51
CA ILE A 75 -0.62 -6.19 11.39
C ILE A 75 -1.90 -6.08 10.55
N GLU A 76 -3.00 -5.57 11.12
CA GLU A 76 -4.28 -5.36 10.41
C GLU A 76 -4.23 -4.21 9.39
N THR A 77 -3.17 -3.38 9.42
CA THR A 77 -3.02 -2.22 8.53
C THR A 77 -2.17 -2.52 7.30
N ILE A 78 -1.68 -3.76 7.14
CA ILE A 78 -0.97 -4.17 5.93
C ILE A 78 -1.91 -4.08 4.73
N LEU A 79 -1.37 -3.67 3.57
CA LEU A 79 -2.13 -3.54 2.33
C LEU A 79 -3.30 -2.52 2.40
N SER A 80 -3.26 -1.59 3.36
CA SER A 80 -4.28 -0.55 3.55
C SER A 80 -4.34 0.49 2.44
N GLY A 81 -3.20 0.77 1.78
CA GLY A 81 -3.14 1.71 0.65
C GLY A 81 -4.05 1.29 -0.51
N PRO A 82 -3.82 0.11 -1.12
CA PRO A 82 -4.68 -0.38 -2.19
C PRO A 82 -6.15 -0.55 -1.76
N ALA A 83 -6.40 -0.97 -0.52
CA ALA A 83 -7.76 -1.04 0.01
C ALA A 83 -8.44 0.34 0.05
N ALA A 84 -7.72 1.40 0.46
CA ALA A 84 -8.20 2.78 0.42
C ALA A 84 -8.46 3.24 -1.02
N SER A 85 -7.59 2.88 -1.97
CA SER A 85 -7.78 3.19 -3.40
C SER A 85 -9.06 2.57 -3.95
N LEU A 86 -9.41 1.35 -3.55
CA LEU A 86 -10.67 0.70 -3.95
C LEU A 86 -11.89 1.41 -3.37
N VAL A 87 -11.84 1.76 -2.08
CA VAL A 87 -12.92 2.52 -1.42
C VAL A 87 -13.10 3.89 -2.10
N GLY A 88 -12.00 4.58 -2.39
CA GLY A 88 -12.01 5.85 -3.11
C GLY A 88 -12.55 5.73 -4.53
N ALA A 89 -12.10 4.73 -5.29
CA ALA A 89 -12.57 4.47 -6.65
C ALA A 89 -14.08 4.22 -6.69
N ARG A 90 -14.61 3.41 -5.76
CA ARG A 90 -16.06 3.23 -5.61
C ARG A 90 -16.76 4.54 -5.31
N HIS A 91 -16.24 5.33 -4.36
CA HIS A 91 -16.83 6.61 -3.98
C HIS A 91 -16.91 7.59 -5.16
N MET A 92 -15.86 7.67 -5.98
CA MET A 92 -15.80 8.59 -7.12
C MET A 92 -16.65 8.13 -8.31
N THR A 93 -16.71 6.83 -8.57
CA THR A 93 -17.36 6.27 -9.78
C THR A 93 -18.80 5.84 -9.55
N GLY A 94 -19.18 5.56 -8.31
CA GLY A 94 -20.47 4.94 -7.97
C GLY A 94 -20.60 3.48 -8.43
N LEU A 95 -19.52 2.87 -8.95
CA LEU A 95 -19.55 1.49 -9.45
C LEU A 95 -19.34 0.49 -8.32
N ASP A 96 -20.27 -0.45 -8.20
CA ASP A 96 -20.15 -1.55 -7.22
C ASP A 96 -19.32 -2.73 -7.72
N ASN A 97 -19.15 -2.88 -9.04
CA ASN A 97 -18.36 -3.93 -9.65
C ASN A 97 -17.35 -3.31 -10.61
N ALA A 98 -16.07 -3.42 -10.28
CA ALA A 98 -15.00 -2.82 -11.07
C ALA A 98 -13.66 -3.53 -10.85
N VAL A 99 -12.79 -3.42 -11.85
CA VAL A 99 -11.35 -3.68 -11.67
C VAL A 99 -10.69 -2.33 -11.46
N VAL A 100 -9.98 -2.19 -10.33
CA VAL A 100 -9.25 -0.98 -9.97
C VAL A 100 -7.77 -1.26 -10.19
N SER A 101 -7.12 -0.38 -10.94
CA SER A 101 -5.68 -0.37 -11.18
C SER A 101 -5.08 0.88 -10.56
N ASP A 102 -4.39 0.73 -9.43
CA ASP A 102 -3.69 1.79 -8.73
C ASP A 102 -2.23 1.81 -9.19
N ILE A 103 -1.86 2.81 -9.98
CA ILE A 103 -0.52 2.94 -10.56
C ILE A 103 0.23 4.03 -9.79
N GLY A 104 1.18 3.60 -8.95
CA GLY A 104 2.14 4.47 -8.30
C GLY A 104 3.40 4.67 -9.13
N GLY A 105 4.42 5.32 -8.55
CA GLY A 105 5.73 5.47 -9.19
C GLY A 105 6.48 4.14 -9.36
N THR A 106 6.38 3.23 -8.38
CA THR A 106 7.15 1.96 -8.40
C THR A 106 6.33 0.75 -8.79
N THR A 107 5.06 0.68 -8.38
CA THR A 107 4.21 -0.50 -8.53
C THR A 107 2.86 -0.17 -9.10
N THR A 108 2.23 -1.17 -9.69
CA THR A 108 0.83 -1.16 -10.08
C THR A 108 0.11 -2.24 -9.29
N ASP A 109 -0.87 -1.85 -8.49
CA ASP A 109 -1.73 -2.75 -7.72
C ASP A 109 -3.08 -2.90 -8.41
N VAL A 110 -3.43 -4.14 -8.78
CA VAL A 110 -4.70 -4.46 -9.43
C VAL A 110 -5.57 -5.27 -8.48
N ALA A 111 -6.78 -4.80 -8.22
CA ALA A 111 -7.74 -5.47 -7.35
C ALA A 111 -9.19 -5.31 -7.85
N VAL A 112 -10.09 -6.12 -7.28
CA VAL A 112 -11.48 -6.22 -7.71
C VAL A 112 -12.40 -5.67 -6.62
N LEU A 113 -13.29 -4.76 -7.03
CA LEU A 113 -14.51 -4.41 -6.30
C LEU A 113 -15.61 -5.40 -6.70
N ASP A 114 -16.19 -6.09 -5.72
CA ASP A 114 -17.33 -6.99 -5.89
C ASP A 114 -18.45 -6.52 -4.96
N ARG A 115 -19.62 -6.20 -5.52
CA ARG A 115 -20.80 -5.73 -4.77
C ARG A 115 -20.48 -4.59 -3.79
N GLY A 116 -19.70 -3.63 -4.26
CA GLY A 116 -19.36 -2.41 -3.55
C GLY A 116 -18.31 -2.57 -2.45
N ARG A 117 -17.63 -3.73 -2.39
CA ARG A 117 -16.60 -4.01 -1.38
C ARG A 117 -15.32 -4.53 -2.03
N PRO A 118 -14.14 -4.24 -1.44
CA PRO A 118 -12.91 -4.91 -1.84
C PRO A 118 -13.06 -6.43 -1.68
N ARG A 119 -12.73 -7.18 -2.72
CA ARG A 119 -12.65 -8.64 -2.62
C ARG A 119 -11.46 -8.99 -1.73
N LEU A 120 -11.69 -9.81 -0.70
CA LEU A 120 -10.65 -10.25 0.23
C LEU A 120 -10.03 -11.58 -0.18
N ASP A 121 -8.76 -11.81 0.18
CA ASP A 121 -8.11 -13.11 0.02
C ASP A 121 -8.49 -14.03 1.19
N PRO A 122 -9.25 -15.12 0.97
CA PRO A 122 -9.67 -16.03 2.04
C PRO A 122 -8.49 -16.77 2.69
N GLU A 123 -7.34 -16.86 2.01
CA GLU A 123 -6.13 -17.46 2.56
C GLU A 123 -5.32 -16.50 3.43
N GLY A 124 -5.70 -15.21 3.46
CA GLY A 124 -5.01 -14.15 4.17
C GLY A 124 -3.85 -13.53 3.40
N ALA A 125 -3.42 -12.35 3.84
CA ALA A 125 -2.37 -11.58 3.20
C ALA A 125 -1.03 -12.31 3.21
N THR A 126 -0.26 -12.18 2.11
CA THR A 126 1.14 -12.64 2.03
C THR A 126 2.08 -11.49 2.35
N VAL A 127 2.99 -11.69 3.31
CA VAL A 127 4.04 -10.73 3.68
C VAL A 127 5.38 -11.45 3.66
N GLY A 128 6.33 -10.95 2.85
CA GLY A 128 7.68 -11.53 2.76
C GLY A 128 7.69 -13.01 2.33
N GLY A 129 6.73 -13.42 1.49
CA GLY A 129 6.56 -14.82 1.05
C GLY A 129 5.79 -15.71 2.03
N PHE A 130 5.33 -15.18 3.17
CA PHE A 130 4.59 -15.96 4.15
C PHE A 130 3.13 -15.53 4.27
N ARG A 131 2.22 -16.52 4.30
CA ARG A 131 0.79 -16.29 4.55
C ARG A 131 0.53 -15.94 6.01
N THR A 132 -0.30 -14.93 6.24
CA THR A 132 -0.70 -14.45 7.57
C THR A 132 -2.15 -14.81 7.89
N MET A 133 -2.60 -14.55 9.12
CA MET A 133 -4.01 -14.69 9.52
C MET A 133 -4.87 -13.46 9.18
N VAL A 134 -4.27 -12.40 8.65
CA VAL A 134 -4.96 -11.13 8.36
C VAL A 134 -5.70 -11.24 7.05
N GLU A 135 -7.00 -11.00 7.08
CA GLU A 135 -7.82 -10.85 5.89
C GLU A 135 -7.58 -9.46 5.30
N ALA A 136 -7.13 -9.42 4.05
CA ALA A 136 -6.85 -8.18 3.34
C ALA A 136 -7.32 -8.31 1.89
N VAL A 137 -7.33 -7.18 1.18
CA VAL A 137 -7.69 -7.13 -0.23
C VAL A 137 -6.89 -8.14 -1.05
N ALA A 138 -7.61 -8.94 -1.83
CA ALA A 138 -7.03 -9.81 -2.84
C ALA A 138 -6.60 -8.93 -4.00
N MET A 139 -5.28 -8.83 -4.19
CA MET A 139 -4.71 -7.98 -5.21
C MET A 139 -3.48 -8.62 -5.83
N ARG A 140 -3.12 -8.09 -7.01
CA ARG A 140 -1.90 -8.46 -7.71
C ARG A 140 -1.05 -7.22 -7.93
N THR A 141 0.13 -7.23 -7.34
CA THR A 141 1.12 -6.18 -7.49
C THR A 141 2.05 -6.53 -8.64
N PHE A 142 2.26 -5.57 -9.55
CA PHE A 142 3.25 -5.62 -10.60
C PHE A 142 4.33 -4.58 -10.29
N GLY A 143 5.61 -4.97 -10.45
CA GLY A 143 6.76 -4.08 -10.28
C GLY A 143 6.95 -3.10 -11.44
N LEU A 144 5.84 -2.55 -11.94
CA LEU A 144 5.77 -1.58 -13.00
C LEU A 144 4.97 -0.39 -12.49
N GLY A 145 5.53 0.81 -12.59
CA GLY A 145 4.89 2.05 -12.20
C GLY A 145 5.35 3.19 -13.09
N GLY A 146 5.02 4.42 -12.71
CA GLY A 146 5.39 5.62 -13.47
C GLY A 146 6.89 5.87 -13.59
N ASP A 147 7.70 5.36 -12.67
CA ASP A 147 9.15 5.57 -12.62
C ASP A 147 9.94 4.39 -13.21
N SER A 148 9.25 3.38 -13.77
CA SER A 148 9.90 2.23 -14.38
C SER A 148 10.72 2.65 -15.60
N GLU A 149 11.98 2.21 -15.65
CA GLU A 149 12.87 2.49 -16.78
C GLU A 149 12.34 1.84 -18.06
N VAL A 150 12.37 2.60 -19.15
CA VAL A 150 12.11 2.10 -20.50
C VAL A 150 13.45 1.93 -21.21
N ALA A 151 13.76 0.72 -21.66
CA ALA A 151 14.97 0.40 -22.39
C ALA A 151 14.64 -0.32 -23.71
N LEU A 152 15.59 -0.33 -24.64
CA LEU A 152 15.54 -1.19 -25.82
C LEU A 152 16.44 -2.40 -25.59
N GLU A 153 16.02 -3.57 -26.08
CA GLU A 153 16.84 -4.77 -26.08
C GLU A 153 18.01 -4.61 -27.05
N ASP A 154 19.23 -4.48 -26.52
CA ASP A 154 20.45 -4.33 -27.31
C ASP A 154 20.81 -5.64 -28.04
N GLY A 155 21.30 -5.51 -29.28
CA GLY A 155 21.87 -6.63 -30.04
C GLY A 155 20.86 -7.58 -30.70
N ALA A 156 19.56 -7.29 -30.63
CA ALA A 156 18.54 -8.07 -31.33
C ALA A 156 18.30 -7.54 -32.75
N LEU A 157 18.12 -8.44 -33.73
CA LEU A 157 17.70 -8.10 -35.11
C LEU A 157 16.36 -7.34 -35.15
N ASN A 158 15.48 -7.62 -34.17
CA ASN A 158 14.22 -6.94 -33.94
C ASN A 158 14.14 -6.52 -32.46
N PRO A 159 14.64 -5.32 -32.10
CA PRO A 159 14.72 -4.89 -30.70
C PRO A 159 13.35 -4.75 -30.08
N ARG A 160 13.22 -5.21 -28.83
CA ARG A 160 11.99 -5.09 -28.04
C ARG A 160 12.12 -3.96 -27.03
N ILE A 161 10.98 -3.36 -26.68
CA ILE A 161 10.91 -2.44 -25.53
C ILE A 161 10.90 -3.28 -24.26
N LEU A 162 11.81 -2.95 -23.34
CA LEU A 162 11.89 -3.50 -22.00
C LEU A 162 11.37 -2.44 -21.01
N LEU A 163 10.57 -2.89 -20.04
CA LEU A 163 10.02 -2.04 -18.99
C LEU A 163 10.45 -2.58 -17.62
N GLY A 164 11.15 -1.75 -16.84
CA GLY A 164 11.70 -2.15 -15.54
C GLY A 164 12.77 -3.24 -15.65
N PRO A 165 13.18 -3.87 -14.52
CA PRO A 165 12.77 -3.60 -13.14
C PRO A 165 13.49 -2.39 -12.52
N ARG A 166 14.41 -1.78 -13.27
CA ARG A 166 15.12 -0.56 -12.86
C ARG A 166 14.16 0.62 -12.85
N ARG A 167 14.54 1.64 -12.08
CA ARG A 167 13.77 2.86 -11.91
C ARG A 167 14.62 4.05 -12.30
N LEU A 168 13.98 5.02 -12.93
CA LEU A 168 14.55 6.35 -13.16
C LEU A 168 14.16 7.28 -12.02
N VAL A 169 14.74 8.48 -12.04
CA VAL A 169 14.33 9.55 -11.14
C VAL A 169 12.87 9.92 -11.40
N PRO A 170 12.01 10.08 -10.37
CA PRO A 170 10.63 10.47 -10.57
C PRO A 170 10.53 11.77 -11.36
N LEU A 171 9.61 11.84 -12.32
CA LEU A 171 9.49 12.99 -13.23
C LEU A 171 9.28 14.32 -12.48
N ALA A 172 8.54 14.29 -11.37
CA ALA A 172 8.36 15.45 -10.52
C ALA A 172 9.69 15.98 -9.92
N LEU A 173 10.58 15.07 -9.51
CA LEU A 173 11.90 15.43 -8.99
C LEU A 173 12.83 15.90 -10.13
N ALA A 174 12.79 15.22 -11.28
CA ALA A 174 13.53 15.66 -12.47
C ALA A 174 13.11 17.07 -12.89
N GLY A 175 11.81 17.39 -12.85
CA GLY A 175 11.30 18.73 -13.12
C GLY A 175 11.75 19.78 -12.11
N MET A 176 11.94 19.42 -10.83
CA MET A 176 12.50 20.35 -9.84
C MET A 176 13.99 20.61 -10.05
N MET A 177 14.75 19.59 -10.46
CA MET A 177 16.21 19.69 -10.63
C MET A 177 16.61 20.26 -12.01
N HIS A 178 15.82 19.96 -13.04
CA HIS A 178 16.13 20.20 -14.45
C HIS A 178 14.90 20.69 -15.23
N GLY A 179 14.11 21.58 -14.60
CA GLY A 179 12.78 21.97 -15.08
C GLY A 179 12.71 22.45 -16.53
N GLU A 180 13.67 23.25 -17.00
CA GLU A 180 13.71 23.72 -18.38
C GLU A 180 13.85 22.55 -19.36
N ALA A 181 14.85 21.68 -19.17
CA ALA A 181 15.09 20.53 -20.03
C ALA A 181 13.92 19.55 -20.03
N VAL A 182 13.33 19.28 -18.86
CA VAL A 182 12.17 18.38 -18.73
C VAL A 182 10.94 18.97 -19.42
N THR A 183 10.65 20.26 -19.21
CA THR A 183 9.46 20.91 -19.78
C THR A 183 9.54 20.96 -21.31
N VAL A 184 10.70 21.34 -21.86
CA VAL A 184 10.93 21.38 -23.31
C VAL A 184 10.67 20.02 -23.94
N GLU A 185 11.15 18.94 -23.33
CA GLU A 185 10.94 17.59 -23.83
C GLU A 185 9.49 17.11 -23.72
N LEU A 186 8.82 17.37 -22.59
CA LEU A 186 7.41 17.00 -22.41
C LEU A 186 6.50 17.75 -23.41
N GLU A 187 6.73 19.04 -23.64
CA GLU A 187 6.01 19.79 -24.66
C GLU A 187 6.25 19.25 -26.07
N ARG A 188 7.49 18.81 -26.36
CA ARG A 188 7.82 18.18 -27.64
C ARG A 188 7.03 16.89 -27.83
N GLN A 189 6.88 16.07 -26.80
CA GLN A 189 6.11 14.84 -26.83
C GLN A 189 4.61 15.10 -27.02
N ILE A 190 4.05 16.09 -26.33
CA ILE A 190 2.63 16.47 -26.51
C ILE A 190 2.35 16.89 -27.96
N ARG A 191 3.27 17.64 -28.59
CA ARG A 191 3.11 18.06 -29.99
C ARG A 191 3.26 16.91 -31.00
N ALA A 192 3.84 15.78 -30.59
CA ALA A 192 4.08 14.63 -31.45
C ALA A 192 3.01 13.52 -31.32
N ALA A 193 2.09 13.66 -30.35
CA ALA A 193 0.94 12.77 -30.14
C ALA A 193 -0.29 13.26 -30.90
#